data_AF-A0A8J7CGW2-F1
#
_entry.id   AF-A0A8J7CGW2-F1
#
_cell.length_a   1.000
_cell.length_b   1.000
_cell.length_c   1.000
_cell.angle_alpha   90.00
_cell.angle_beta   90.00
_cell.angle_gamma   90.00
#
_symmetry.space_group_name_H-M   'P 1'
#
loop_
_entity.id
_entity.type
_entity.pdbx_description
1 polymer ?
#
loop_
_entity_poly.entity_id
_entity_poly.type
_entity_poly.pdbx_seq_one_letter_code
_entity_poly.pdbx_strand_id
1 'polypeptide(L)'
;MDEWKRLVCSFRNAYEGIIRTFKEEKNMRIHGWMGLLVLLVSLWAELSWTQILILLFIILSVFVLELINTAIEATVDLTTQDFHPLAKKAKDAGAGAVLLAALFSVLIAFTILSHPLILKVSQFHFFLYTNILPTAWGKSAFLLIFLFLFYLLYRLRIWKGKKETYLVLIFLVSTLLFIFSGLPFFQAAGFFLPIVVNIFMRRGKPFVYAWLELLVIFLALNLLAFLIIRPYM
;
A
#
# COMPACT_ATOMS: atom_id res chain seq x y z
N MET A 1 27.69 -44.68 6.95
CA MET A 1 27.86 -43.53 6.04
C MET A 1 26.52 -43.05 5.49
N ASP A 2 25.74 -42.18 6.12
CA ASP A 2 25.42 -41.91 7.53
C ASP A 2 24.03 -41.28 7.45
N GLU A 3 23.05 -41.73 8.24
CA GLU A 3 21.69 -41.13 8.24
C GLU A 3 21.74 -39.61 8.43
N TRP A 4 22.73 -39.12 9.19
CA TRP A 4 23.07 -37.71 9.31
C TRP A 4 23.35 -37.01 7.97
N LYS A 5 24.11 -37.64 7.05
CA LYS A 5 24.37 -37.08 5.72
C LYS A 5 23.09 -37.01 4.89
N ARG A 6 22.19 -38.00 5.01
CA ARG A 6 20.88 -37.98 4.34
C ARG A 6 19.99 -36.87 4.90
N LEU A 7 19.94 -36.71 6.22
CA LEU A 7 19.15 -35.68 6.90
C LEU A 7 19.60 -34.26 6.52
N VAL A 8 20.90 -33.99 6.57
CA VAL A 8 21.45 -32.69 6.15
C VAL A 8 21.15 -32.43 4.67
N CYS A 9 21.23 -33.45 3.82
CA CYS A 9 20.90 -33.32 2.41
C CYS A 9 19.41 -33.00 2.19
N SER A 10 18.49 -33.62 2.94
CA SER A 10 17.06 -33.31 2.82
C SER A 10 16.73 -31.89 3.27
N PHE A 11 17.35 -31.40 4.35
CA PHE A 11 17.18 -30.00 4.78
C PHE A 11 17.73 -29.02 3.74
N ARG A 12 18.89 -29.32 3.14
CA ARG A 12 19.44 -28.50 2.06
C ARG A 12 18.50 -28.46 0.86
N ASN A 13 17.98 -29.61 0.43
CA ASN A 13 17.05 -29.68 -0.70
C ASN A 13 15.75 -28.91 -0.42
N ALA A 14 15.20 -29.00 0.80
CA ALA A 14 14.02 -28.24 1.20
C ALA A 14 14.30 -26.72 1.19
N TYR A 15 15.45 -26.30 1.71
CA TYR A 15 15.88 -24.90 1.71
C TYR A 15 16.10 -24.36 0.29
N GLU A 16 16.75 -25.14 -0.59
CA GLU A 16 16.92 -24.80 -2.01
C GLU A 16 15.57 -24.66 -2.70
N GLY A 17 14.60 -25.54 -2.39
CA GLY A 17 13.22 -25.44 -2.87
C GLY A 17 12.55 -24.12 -2.49
N ILE A 18 12.62 -23.74 -1.20
CA ILE A 18 12.05 -22.47 -0.72
C ILE A 18 12.69 -21.27 -1.43
N ILE A 19 14.02 -21.23 -1.52
CA ILE A 19 14.75 -20.14 -2.18
C ILE A 19 14.39 -20.07 -3.66
N ARG A 20 14.33 -21.22 -4.33
CA ARG A 20 14.02 -21.29 -5.75
C ARG A 20 12.62 -20.75 -6.03
N THR A 21 11.60 -21.23 -5.31
CA THR A 21 10.23 -20.70 -5.44
C THR A 21 10.19 -19.21 -5.15
N PHE A 22 10.90 -18.71 -4.13
CA PHE A 22 10.96 -17.26 -3.87
C PHE A 22 11.58 -16.46 -5.02
N LYS A 23 12.59 -17.00 -5.71
CA LYS A 23 13.25 -16.33 -6.84
C LYS A 23 12.47 -16.43 -8.15
N GLU A 24 11.75 -17.51 -8.36
CA GLU A 24 11.00 -17.76 -9.60
C GLU A 24 9.62 -17.11 -9.51
N GLU A 25 8.87 -17.37 -8.43
CA GLU A 25 7.47 -16.95 -8.30
C GLU A 25 7.29 -15.48 -7.88
N LYS A 26 6.57 -14.73 -8.72
CA LYS A 26 6.26 -13.32 -8.46
C LYS A 26 5.36 -13.15 -7.22
N ASN A 27 4.36 -14.01 -7.07
CA ASN A 27 3.41 -13.95 -5.96
C ASN A 27 4.13 -14.22 -4.63
N MET A 28 5.02 -15.22 -4.59
CA MET A 28 5.86 -15.50 -3.42
C MET A 28 6.68 -14.28 -2.99
N ARG A 29 7.28 -13.54 -3.92
CA ARG A 29 8.01 -12.28 -3.61
C ARG A 29 7.09 -11.20 -3.05
N ILE A 30 5.91 -11.03 -3.63
CA ILE A 30 4.92 -10.03 -3.17
C ILE A 30 4.49 -10.38 -1.74
N HIS A 31 4.11 -11.63 -1.48
CA HIS A 31 3.73 -12.09 -0.15
C HIS A 31 4.87 -11.91 0.85
N GLY A 32 6.13 -12.12 0.45
CA GLY A 32 7.28 -11.88 1.32
C GLY A 32 7.53 -10.43 1.66
N TRP A 33 7.49 -9.52 0.68
CA TRP A 33 7.64 -8.10 0.95
C TRP A 33 6.50 -7.56 1.82
N MET A 34 5.27 -7.99 1.55
CA MET A 34 4.11 -7.62 2.36
C MET A 34 4.19 -8.17 3.78
N GLY A 35 4.59 -9.43 3.93
CA GLY A 35 4.79 -10.07 5.23
C GLY A 35 5.88 -9.38 6.05
N LEU A 36 7.02 -9.05 5.43
CA LEU A 36 8.08 -8.28 6.08
C LEU A 36 7.59 -6.91 6.54
N LEU A 37 6.85 -6.20 5.70
CA LEU A 37 6.28 -4.90 6.05
C LEU A 37 5.31 -5.00 7.23
N VAL A 38 4.43 -6.01 7.23
CA VAL A 38 3.51 -6.29 8.35
C VAL A 38 4.26 -6.55 9.65
N LEU A 39 5.35 -7.33 9.60
CA LEU A 39 6.17 -7.59 10.79
C LEU A 39 6.88 -6.33 11.30
N LEU A 40 7.46 -5.50 10.41
CA LEU A 40 8.08 -4.24 10.81
C LEU A 40 7.06 -3.28 11.44
N VAL A 41 5.88 -3.16 10.83
CA VAL A 41 4.77 -2.35 11.37
C VAL A 41 4.30 -2.92 12.72
N SER A 42 4.24 -4.24 12.89
CA SER A 42 3.85 -4.85 14.16
C SER A 42 4.80 -4.52 15.32
N LEU A 43 6.11 -4.48 15.04
CA LEU A 43 7.13 -4.10 16.01
C LEU A 43 7.05 -2.60 16.35
N TRP A 44 6.89 -1.75 15.35
CA TRP A 44 6.69 -0.31 15.56
C TRP A 44 5.40 0.02 16.32
N ALA A 45 4.34 -0.74 16.06
CA ALA A 45 3.06 -0.62 16.76
C ALA A 45 3.06 -1.26 18.16
N GLU A 46 4.20 -1.80 18.61
CA GLU A 46 4.36 -2.42 19.93
C GLU A 46 3.31 -3.50 20.22
N LEU A 47 3.01 -4.33 19.21
CA LEU A 47 2.09 -5.45 19.38
C LEU A 47 2.62 -6.47 20.39
N SER A 48 1.69 -7.14 21.08
CA SER A 48 2.03 -8.25 21.96
C SER A 48 2.63 -9.43 21.19
N TRP A 49 3.46 -10.22 21.87
CA TRP A 49 4.05 -11.43 21.28
C TRP A 49 3.01 -12.39 20.70
N THR A 50 1.85 -12.52 21.35
CA THR A 50 0.75 -13.35 20.85
C THR A 50 0.22 -12.85 19.50
N GLN A 51 0.04 -11.54 19.34
CA GLN A 51 -0.39 -10.94 18.07
C GLN A 51 0.66 -11.13 16.98
N ILE A 52 1.94 -10.92 17.31
CA ILE A 52 3.06 -11.13 16.37
C ILE A 52 3.11 -12.60 15.92
N LEU A 53 2.93 -13.55 16.83
CA LEU A 53 2.89 -14.98 16.50
C LEU A 53 1.71 -15.34 15.57
N ILE A 54 0.53 -14.75 15.80
CA ILE A 54 -0.63 -14.93 14.91
C ILE A 54 -0.32 -14.36 13.51
N LEU A 55 0.26 -13.15 13.43
CA LEU A 55 0.66 -12.54 12.15
C LEU A 55 1.71 -13.40 11.43
N LEU A 56 2.70 -13.91 12.16
CA LEU A 56 3.72 -14.81 11.61
C LEU A 56 3.07 -16.09 11.06
N PHE A 57 2.14 -16.68 11.80
CA PHE A 57 1.45 -17.91 11.42
C PHE A 57 0.64 -17.75 10.12
N ILE A 58 -0.13 -16.68 9.99
CA ILE A 58 -0.93 -16.44 8.79
C ILE A 58 -0.05 -16.11 7.57
N ILE A 59 1.07 -15.39 7.77
CA ILE A 59 2.03 -15.10 6.69
C ILE A 59 2.69 -16.41 6.23
N LEU A 60 3.19 -17.23 7.16
CA LEU A 60 3.81 -18.51 6.83
C LEU A 60 2.82 -19.48 6.16
N SER A 61 1.55 -19.44 6.56
CA SER A 61 0.51 -20.28 5.94
C SER A 61 0.31 -19.95 4.46
N VAL A 62 0.35 -18.66 4.08
CA VAL A 62 0.31 -18.23 2.67
C VAL A 62 1.53 -18.73 1.91
N PHE A 63 2.72 -18.63 2.49
CA PHE A 63 3.97 -19.15 1.90
C PHE A 63 3.92 -20.66 1.65
N VAL A 64 3.41 -21.42 2.61
CA VAL A 64 3.25 -22.88 2.49
C VAL A 64 2.29 -23.21 1.35
N LEU A 65 1.18 -22.49 1.24
CA LEU A 65 0.21 -22.72 0.15
C LEU A 65 0.76 -22.30 -1.22
N GLU A 66 1.57 -21.26 -1.29
CA GLU A 66 2.26 -20.88 -2.53
C GLU A 66 3.22 -21.98 -2.97
N LEU A 67 4.02 -22.55 -2.05
CA LEU A 67 4.90 -23.68 -2.34
C LEU A 67 4.13 -24.92 -2.83
N ILE A 68 2.99 -25.22 -2.20
CA ILE A 68 2.11 -26.31 -2.63
C ILE A 68 1.54 -26.01 -4.03
N ASN A 69 1.13 -24.78 -4.30
CA ASN A 69 0.65 -24.38 -5.62
C ASN A 69 1.72 -24.56 -6.71
N THR A 70 2.95 -24.09 -6.46
CA THR A 70 4.07 -24.29 -7.39
C THR A 70 4.37 -25.77 -7.60
N ALA A 71 4.28 -26.61 -6.57
CA ALA A 71 4.45 -28.05 -6.72
C ALA A 71 3.34 -28.69 -7.58
N ILE A 72 2.09 -28.26 -7.41
CA ILE A 72 0.96 -28.69 -8.25
C ILE A 72 1.19 -28.26 -9.70
N GLU A 73 1.54 -27.00 -9.94
CA GLU A 73 1.82 -26.46 -11.27
C GLU A 73 2.93 -27.25 -11.96
N ALA A 74 4.07 -27.47 -11.28
CA ALA A 74 5.18 -28.25 -11.81
C ALA A 74 4.79 -29.69 -12.14
N THR A 75 3.95 -30.32 -11.31
CA THR A 75 3.46 -31.69 -11.55
C THR A 75 2.53 -31.74 -12.77
N VAL A 76 1.66 -30.75 -12.92
CA VAL A 76 0.73 -30.66 -14.05
C VAL A 76 1.51 -30.38 -15.35
N ASP A 77 2.49 -29.46 -15.32
CA ASP A 77 3.33 -29.09 -16.47
C ASP A 77 4.26 -30.21 -16.91
N LEU A 78 4.67 -31.09 -15.99
CA LEU A 78 5.38 -32.32 -16.32
C LEU A 78 4.47 -33.32 -17.04
N THR A 79 3.18 -33.35 -16.70
CA THR A 79 2.23 -34.36 -17.21
C THR A 79 1.68 -34.00 -18.60
N THR A 80 1.37 -32.73 -18.83
CA THR A 80 0.83 -32.26 -20.13
C THR A 80 1.23 -30.82 -20.41
N GLN A 81 1.69 -30.57 -21.63
CA GLN A 81 1.93 -29.22 -22.15
C GLN A 81 0.73 -28.69 -22.93
N ASP A 82 -0.14 -29.59 -23.40
CA ASP A 82 -1.38 -29.24 -24.10
C ASP A 82 -2.48 -28.87 -23.10
N PHE A 83 -3.38 -28.01 -23.55
CA PHE A 83 -4.54 -27.62 -22.76
C PHE A 83 -5.43 -28.84 -22.48
N HIS A 84 -5.59 -29.16 -21.20
CA HIS A 84 -6.51 -30.20 -20.73
C HIS A 84 -7.47 -29.64 -19.67
N PRO A 85 -8.80 -29.86 -19.76
CA PRO A 85 -9.75 -29.33 -18.80
C PRO A 85 -9.46 -29.70 -17.34
N LEU A 86 -8.98 -30.93 -17.09
CA LEU A 86 -8.57 -31.36 -15.75
C LEU A 86 -7.28 -30.68 -15.26
N ALA A 87 -6.31 -30.43 -16.15
CA ALA A 87 -5.09 -29.71 -15.81
C ALA A 87 -5.41 -28.27 -15.40
N LYS A 88 -6.31 -27.62 -16.16
CA LYS A 88 -6.85 -26.30 -15.78
C LYS A 88 -7.50 -26.34 -14.40
N LYS A 89 -8.39 -27.30 -14.15
CA LYS A 89 -9.08 -27.43 -12.85
C LYS A 89 -8.12 -27.59 -11.68
N ALA A 90 -7.04 -28.37 -11.84
CA ALA A 90 -6.04 -28.56 -10.80
C ALA A 90 -5.28 -27.27 -10.49
N LYS A 91 -4.80 -26.55 -11.53
CA LYS A 91 -4.11 -25.27 -11.37
C LYS A 91 -5.03 -24.19 -10.77
N ASP A 92 -6.27 -24.10 -11.26
CA ASP A 92 -7.26 -23.14 -10.75
C ASP A 92 -7.57 -23.39 -9.26
N ALA A 93 -7.63 -24.66 -8.83
CA ALA A 93 -7.86 -25.01 -7.43
C ALA A 93 -6.65 -24.65 -6.54
N GLY A 94 -5.43 -24.91 -7.00
CA GLY A 94 -4.20 -24.51 -6.29
C GLY A 94 -4.12 -22.98 -6.11
N ALA A 95 -4.30 -22.23 -7.19
CA ALA A 95 -4.32 -20.78 -7.15
C ALA A 95 -5.47 -20.23 -6.27
N GLY A 96 -6.64 -20.87 -6.32
CA GLY A 96 -7.78 -20.54 -5.46
C GLY A 96 -7.48 -20.72 -3.96
N ALA A 97 -6.75 -21.76 -3.59
CA ALA A 97 -6.36 -22.00 -2.20
C ALA A 97 -5.41 -20.90 -1.67
N VAL A 98 -4.41 -20.52 -2.47
CA VAL A 98 -3.50 -19.40 -2.16
C VAL A 98 -4.29 -18.11 -1.99
N LEU A 99 -5.21 -17.81 -2.92
CA LEU A 99 -6.03 -16.60 -2.87
C LEU A 99 -6.87 -16.51 -1.59
N LEU A 100 -7.53 -17.61 -1.20
CA LEU A 100 -8.33 -17.66 0.02
C LEU A 100 -7.48 -17.44 1.27
N ALA A 101 -6.30 -18.06 1.33
CA ALA A 101 -5.38 -17.87 2.44
C ALA A 101 -4.82 -16.45 2.52
N ALA A 102 -4.50 -15.85 1.37
CA ALA A 102 -4.07 -14.45 1.30
C ALA A 102 -5.16 -13.50 1.78
N LEU A 103 -6.42 -13.71 1.37
CA LEU A 103 -7.55 -12.91 1.83
C LEU A 103 -7.76 -13.05 3.35
N PHE A 104 -7.72 -14.28 3.86
CA PHE A 104 -7.86 -14.54 5.29
C PHE A 104 -6.72 -13.89 6.10
N SER A 105 -5.48 -13.96 5.60
CA SER A 105 -4.32 -13.31 6.20
C SER A 105 -4.51 -11.78 6.27
N VAL A 106 -5.01 -11.17 5.20
CA VAL A 106 -5.33 -9.73 5.19
C VAL A 106 -6.41 -9.38 6.23
N LEU A 107 -7.47 -10.18 6.35
CA LEU A 107 -8.53 -9.95 7.32
C LEU A 107 -7.99 -10.00 8.76
N ILE A 108 -7.21 -11.02 9.11
CA ILE A 108 -6.60 -11.14 10.44
C ILE A 108 -5.64 -9.98 10.68
N ALA A 109 -4.74 -9.69 9.74
CA ALA A 109 -3.80 -8.57 9.86
C ALA A 109 -4.54 -7.25 10.10
N PHE A 110 -5.62 -6.98 9.37
CA PHE A 110 -6.45 -5.80 9.54
C PHE A 110 -7.07 -5.73 10.94
N THR A 111 -7.66 -6.83 11.43
CA THR A 111 -8.27 -6.83 12.77
C THR A 111 -7.26 -6.60 13.89
N ILE A 112 -6.05 -7.15 13.78
CA ILE A 112 -4.99 -6.99 14.78
C ILE A 112 -4.35 -5.59 14.71
N LEU A 113 -4.07 -5.08 13.51
CA LEU A 113 -3.29 -3.87 13.31
C LEU A 113 -4.12 -2.58 13.33
N SER A 114 -5.40 -2.63 12.97
CA SER A 114 -6.23 -1.42 12.77
C SER A 114 -6.17 -0.46 13.96
N HIS A 115 -6.48 -0.92 15.17
CA HIS A 115 -6.53 -0.06 16.35
C HIS A 115 -5.14 0.45 16.79
N PRO A 116 -4.10 -0.40 16.99
CA PRO A 116 -2.76 0.08 17.36
C PRO A 116 -2.15 1.05 16.35
N LEU A 117 -2.41 0.82 15.05
CA LEU A 117 -1.91 1.68 13.99
C LEU A 117 -2.56 3.06 14.04
N ILE A 118 -3.89 3.14 14.23
CA ILE A 118 -4.60 4.42 14.36
C ILE A 118 -4.06 5.22 15.55
N LEU A 119 -3.76 4.55 16.68
CA LEU A 119 -3.17 5.21 17.85
C LEU A 119 -1.77 5.76 17.58
N LYS A 120 -0.86 4.95 17.03
CA LYS A 120 0.51 5.43 16.74
C LYS A 120 0.51 6.56 15.70
N VAL A 121 -0.34 6.46 14.67
CA VAL A 121 -0.47 7.50 13.64
C VAL A 121 -1.03 8.79 14.23
N SER A 122 -2.06 8.72 15.07
CA SER A 122 -2.63 9.90 15.73
C SER A 122 -1.66 10.56 16.72
N GLN A 123 -0.91 9.78 17.49
CA GLN A 123 0.15 10.30 18.37
C GLN A 123 1.26 10.99 17.59
N PHE A 124 1.74 10.35 16.52
CA PHE A 124 2.77 10.93 15.66
C PHE A 124 2.29 12.22 15.01
N HIS A 125 1.04 12.22 14.53
CA HIS A 125 0.40 13.39 13.96
C HIS A 125 0.29 14.55 14.98
N PHE A 126 -0.17 14.26 16.20
CA PHE A 126 -0.24 15.24 17.29
C PHE A 126 1.15 15.80 17.64
N PHE A 127 2.17 14.95 17.70
CA PHE A 127 3.56 15.36 17.94
C PHE A 127 4.08 16.31 16.87
N LEU A 128 3.91 15.97 15.58
CA LEU A 128 4.30 16.83 14.46
C LEU A 128 3.61 18.19 14.54
N TYR A 129 2.31 18.18 14.84
CA TYR A 129 1.50 19.39 14.91
C TYR A 129 1.85 20.30 16.08
N THR A 130 2.17 19.74 17.25
CA THR A 130 2.44 20.54 18.45
C THR A 130 3.89 21.02 18.53
N ASN A 131 4.85 20.24 18.02
CA ASN A 131 6.27 20.52 18.23
C ASN A 131 6.98 21.06 16.99
N ILE A 132 6.57 20.62 15.78
CA ILE A 132 7.31 20.91 14.55
C ILE A 132 6.60 22.00 13.75
N LEU A 133 5.38 21.75 13.30
CA LEU A 133 4.60 22.63 12.42
C LEU A 133 4.33 24.05 12.94
N PRO A 134 4.26 24.34 14.26
CA PRO A 134 4.08 25.72 14.73
C PRO A 134 5.35 26.57 14.58
N THR A 135 6.52 25.93 14.56
CA THR A 135 7.80 26.62 14.41
C THR A 135 8.00 27.12 12.97
N ALA A 136 8.62 28.30 12.82
CA ALA A 136 8.93 28.85 11.50
C ALA A 136 9.79 27.90 10.64
N TRP A 137 10.67 27.15 11.30
CA TRP A 137 11.51 26.12 10.68
C TRP A 137 10.70 24.90 10.24
N GLY A 138 9.74 24.44 11.04
CA GLY A 138 8.88 23.32 10.68
C GLY A 138 7.95 23.64 9.52
N LYS A 139 7.37 24.84 9.46
CA LYS A 139 6.59 25.31 8.29
C LYS A 139 7.45 25.36 7.03
N SER A 140 8.67 25.87 7.15
CA SER A 140 9.63 25.95 6.03
C SER A 140 10.08 24.56 5.55
N ALA A 141 10.43 23.65 6.46
CA ALA A 141 10.83 22.29 6.12
C ALA A 141 9.68 21.49 5.47
N PHE A 142 8.46 21.63 5.98
CA PHE A 142 7.28 21.02 5.37
C PHE A 142 7.03 21.55 3.96
N LEU A 143 7.11 22.87 3.76
CA LEU A 143 7.02 23.49 2.43
C LEU A 143 8.10 22.94 1.49
N LEU A 144 9.35 22.81 1.95
CA LEU A 144 10.45 22.27 1.14
C LEU A 144 10.25 20.80 0.75
N ILE A 145 9.86 19.94 1.70
CA ILE A 145 9.54 18.53 1.43
C ILE A 145 8.40 18.42 0.41
N PHE A 146 7.39 19.27 0.57
CA PHE A 146 6.23 19.29 -0.30
C PHE A 146 6.56 19.81 -1.71
N LEU A 147 7.36 20.88 -1.84
CA LEU A 147 7.90 21.36 -3.11
C LEU A 147 8.81 20.32 -3.78
N PHE A 148 9.61 19.59 -2.99
CA PHE A 148 10.46 18.51 -3.48
C PHE A 148 9.63 17.33 -4.01
N LEU A 149 8.60 16.90 -3.30
CA LEU A 149 7.65 15.87 -3.76
C LEU A 149 6.94 16.32 -5.04
N PHE A 150 6.50 17.57 -5.12
CA PHE A 150 5.90 18.13 -6.33
C PHE A 150 6.89 18.12 -7.50
N TYR A 151 8.14 18.55 -7.27
CA TYR A 151 9.21 18.48 -8.27
C TYR A 151 9.50 17.04 -8.72
N LEU A 152 9.52 16.08 -7.79
CA LEU A 152 9.72 14.66 -8.09
C LEU A 152 8.59 14.12 -8.98
N LEU A 153 7.33 14.40 -8.62
CA LEU A 153 6.16 14.02 -9.40
C LEU A 153 6.17 14.65 -10.80
N TYR A 154 6.59 15.90 -10.91
CA TYR A 154 6.80 16.58 -12.19
C TYR A 154 7.91 15.91 -13.02
N ARG A 155 9.08 15.62 -12.42
CA ARG A 155 10.23 14.98 -13.06
C ARG A 155 9.92 13.57 -13.55
N LEU A 156 9.13 12.81 -12.79
CA LEU A 156 8.67 11.47 -13.15
C LEU A 156 7.67 11.47 -14.31
N ARG A 157 7.29 12.63 -14.87
CA ARG A 157 6.43 12.79 -16.06
C ARG A 157 5.09 12.07 -15.95
N ILE A 158 4.61 11.79 -14.74
CA ILE A 158 3.29 11.18 -14.47
C ILE A 158 2.15 12.01 -15.12
N TRP A 159 2.42 13.27 -15.46
CA TRP A 159 1.47 14.33 -15.83
C TRP A 159 1.58 14.81 -17.30
N LYS A 160 2.55 14.34 -18.09
CA LYS A 160 2.79 14.89 -19.44
C LYS A 160 1.57 14.64 -20.35
N GLY A 161 0.93 15.73 -20.80
CA GLY A 161 -0.19 15.70 -21.76
C GLY A 161 -1.60 15.64 -21.15
N LYS A 162 -1.72 15.61 -19.81
CA LYS A 162 -3.01 15.51 -19.10
C LYS A 162 -3.53 16.89 -18.70
N LYS A 163 -4.72 17.28 -19.17
CA LYS A 163 -5.41 18.52 -18.76
C LYS A 163 -5.63 18.56 -17.24
N GLU A 164 -5.65 17.41 -16.58
CA GLU A 164 -5.83 17.31 -15.13
C GLU A 164 -4.69 17.97 -14.29
N THR A 165 -3.58 18.37 -14.93
CA THR A 165 -2.40 18.97 -14.27
C THR A 165 -2.68 20.31 -13.58
N TYR A 166 -3.49 21.19 -14.18
CA TYR A 166 -3.81 22.49 -13.57
C TYR A 166 -4.70 22.35 -12.33
N LEU A 167 -5.54 21.30 -12.27
CA LEU A 167 -6.41 21.03 -11.12
C LEU A 167 -5.56 20.64 -9.90
N VAL A 168 -4.51 19.85 -10.13
CA VAL A 168 -3.58 19.47 -9.07
C VAL A 168 -2.78 20.66 -8.56
N LEU A 169 -2.37 21.57 -9.43
CA LEU A 169 -1.77 22.85 -9.01
C LEU A 169 -2.72 23.68 -8.14
N ILE A 170 -4.01 23.74 -8.47
CA ILE A 170 -5.01 24.46 -7.68
C ILE A 170 -5.19 23.80 -6.30
N PHE A 171 -5.30 22.47 -6.22
CA PHE A 171 -5.35 21.74 -4.94
C PHE A 171 -4.06 21.96 -4.12
N LEU A 172 -2.92 22.02 -4.80
CA LEU A 172 -1.62 22.23 -4.17
C LEU A 172 -1.53 23.62 -3.51
N VAL A 173 -1.87 24.67 -4.27
CA VAL A 173 -1.81 26.07 -3.82
C VAL A 173 -2.80 26.34 -2.70
N SER A 174 -4.03 25.84 -2.82
CA SER A 174 -5.05 25.97 -1.78
C SER A 174 -4.65 25.29 -0.46
N THR A 175 -4.04 24.11 -0.53
CA THR A 175 -3.53 23.39 0.65
C THR A 175 -2.39 24.15 1.32
N LEU A 176 -1.45 24.72 0.55
CA LEU A 176 -0.38 25.56 1.09
C LEU A 176 -0.93 26.82 1.76
N LEU A 177 -1.85 27.54 1.11
CA LEU A 177 -2.45 28.76 1.67
C LEU A 177 -3.20 28.46 2.97
N PHE A 178 -3.89 27.32 3.06
CA PHE A 178 -4.55 26.89 4.29
C PHE A 178 -3.55 26.62 5.43
N ILE A 179 -2.43 25.94 5.15
CA ILE A 179 -1.39 25.65 6.15
C ILE A 179 -0.75 26.95 6.70
N PHE A 180 -0.49 27.94 5.84
CA PHE A 180 0.16 29.18 6.25
C PHE A 180 -0.78 30.18 6.93
N SER A 181 -2.04 30.27 6.48
CA SER A 181 -3.01 31.24 6.98
C SER A 181 -3.91 30.72 8.09
N GLY A 182 -4.09 29.39 8.19
CA GLY A 182 -5.09 28.75 9.06
C GLY A 182 -6.54 28.99 8.65
N LEU A 183 -6.81 29.66 7.52
CA LEU A 183 -8.16 30.06 7.11
C LEU A 183 -8.88 28.94 6.33
N PRO A 184 -10.02 28.41 6.84
CA PRO A 184 -10.79 27.35 6.17
C PRO A 184 -11.26 27.73 4.76
N PHE A 185 -11.34 29.03 4.47
CA PHE A 185 -11.65 29.56 3.14
C PHE A 185 -10.75 28.99 2.04
N PHE A 186 -9.44 28.88 2.26
CA PHE A 186 -8.53 28.35 1.25
C PHE A 186 -8.76 26.87 0.97
N GLN A 187 -9.22 26.12 1.98
CA GLN A 187 -9.61 24.73 1.83
C GLN A 187 -10.87 24.59 0.99
N ALA A 188 -11.88 25.43 1.23
CA ALA A 188 -13.08 25.50 0.41
C ALA A 188 -12.75 25.92 -1.04
N ALA A 189 -11.89 26.92 -1.23
CA ALA A 189 -11.43 27.34 -2.56
C ALA A 189 -10.72 26.18 -3.29
N GLY A 190 -9.89 25.41 -2.59
CA GLY A 190 -9.26 24.20 -3.13
C GLY A 190 -10.26 23.16 -3.62
N PHE A 191 -11.43 23.04 -3.00
CA PHE A 191 -12.49 22.15 -3.46
C PHE A 191 -13.25 22.70 -4.67
N PHE A 192 -13.68 23.97 -4.60
CA PHE A 192 -14.63 24.55 -5.57
C PHE A 192 -13.95 25.09 -6.84
N LEU A 193 -12.74 25.64 -6.77
CA LEU A 193 -12.07 26.16 -7.97
C LEU A 193 -11.83 25.07 -9.04
N PRO A 194 -11.35 23.86 -8.70
CA PRO A 194 -11.19 22.77 -9.66
C PRO A 194 -12.50 22.39 -10.36
N ILE A 195 -13.62 22.46 -9.63
CA ILE A 195 -14.96 22.20 -10.16
C ILE A 195 -15.32 23.24 -11.21
N VAL A 196 -15.20 24.51 -10.86
CA VAL A 196 -15.51 25.64 -11.74
C VAL A 196 -14.63 25.58 -12.99
N VAL A 197 -13.32 25.43 -12.82
CA VAL A 197 -12.35 25.37 -13.91
C VAL A 197 -12.61 24.18 -14.84
N ASN A 198 -12.98 23.01 -14.32
CA ASN A 198 -13.30 21.83 -15.13
C ASN A 198 -14.64 21.98 -15.90
N ILE A 199 -15.63 22.68 -15.34
CA ILE A 199 -16.87 23.02 -16.06
C ILE A 199 -16.55 23.91 -17.26
N PHE A 200 -15.72 24.94 -17.10
CA PHE A 200 -15.37 25.87 -18.19
C PHE A 200 -14.40 25.29 -19.24
N MET A 201 -13.53 24.35 -18.87
CA MET A 201 -12.51 23.79 -19.78
C MET A 201 -12.94 22.54 -20.57
N ARG A 202 -14.22 22.14 -20.50
CA ARG A 202 -14.68 20.86 -21.02
C ARG A 202 -14.82 20.77 -22.53
N ARG A 203 -14.12 19.77 -23.12
CA ARG A 203 -14.48 19.06 -24.35
C ARG A 203 -14.09 17.57 -24.22
N GLY A 204 -15.07 16.67 -24.03
CA GLY A 204 -14.96 15.27 -24.52
C GLY A 204 -14.76 14.07 -23.56
N LYS A 205 -14.62 14.19 -22.22
CA LYS A 205 -14.58 13.00 -21.32
C LYS A 205 -15.92 12.78 -20.57
N PRO A 206 -16.31 11.51 -20.26
CA PRO A 206 -17.53 11.24 -19.50
C PRO A 206 -17.42 11.84 -18.10
N PHE A 207 -18.49 12.51 -17.65
CA PHE A 207 -18.46 13.36 -16.46
C PHE A 207 -17.92 12.60 -15.24
N VAL A 208 -18.46 11.41 -14.99
CA VAL A 208 -18.33 10.67 -13.73
C VAL A 208 -16.89 10.23 -13.40
N TYR A 209 -16.09 9.78 -14.37
CA TYR A 209 -14.77 9.19 -14.08
C TYR A 209 -13.72 10.22 -13.67
N ALA A 210 -13.67 11.37 -14.34
CA ALA A 210 -12.77 12.46 -13.95
C ALA A 210 -13.14 13.03 -12.57
N TRP A 211 -14.43 13.01 -12.22
CA TRP A 211 -14.91 13.45 -10.92
C TRP A 211 -14.53 12.48 -9.79
N LEU A 212 -14.60 11.17 -10.01
CA LEU A 212 -14.15 10.19 -9.01
C LEU A 212 -12.65 10.31 -8.73
N GLU A 213 -11.81 10.46 -9.77
CA GLU A 213 -10.37 10.67 -9.59
C GLU A 213 -10.05 11.95 -8.80
N LEU A 214 -10.69 13.07 -9.15
CA LEU A 214 -10.48 14.36 -8.47
C LEU A 214 -11.05 14.38 -7.05
N LEU A 215 -12.17 13.70 -6.81
CA LEU A 215 -12.76 13.54 -5.48
C LEU A 215 -11.82 12.72 -4.59
N VAL A 216 -11.24 11.63 -5.10
CA VAL A 216 -10.27 10.82 -4.36
C VAL A 216 -9.01 11.63 -4.04
N ILE A 217 -8.48 12.39 -5.01
CA ILE A 217 -7.30 13.26 -4.78
C ILE A 217 -7.62 14.36 -3.77
N PHE A 218 -8.78 15.02 -3.89
CA PHE A 218 -9.22 16.04 -2.95
C PHE A 218 -9.39 15.47 -1.54
N LEU A 219 -10.08 14.34 -1.40
CA LEU A 219 -10.29 13.67 -0.11
C LEU A 219 -8.96 13.23 0.50
N ALA A 220 -8.01 12.71 -0.30
CA ALA A 220 -6.68 12.34 0.21
C ALA A 220 -5.88 13.55 0.70
N LEU A 221 -5.83 14.64 -0.09
CA LEU A 221 -5.12 15.87 0.28
C LEU A 221 -5.82 16.62 1.44
N ASN A 222 -7.14 16.55 1.53
CA ASN A 222 -7.90 17.18 2.60
C ASN A 222 -7.92 16.35 3.87
N LEU A 223 -7.89 15.03 3.79
CA LEU A 223 -7.64 14.19 4.96
C LEU A 223 -6.26 14.53 5.51
N LEU A 224 -5.24 14.67 4.66
CA LEU A 224 -3.90 15.10 5.06
C LEU A 224 -3.93 16.49 5.72
N ALA A 225 -4.60 17.47 5.11
CA ALA A 225 -4.69 18.86 5.62
C ALA A 225 -5.59 19.01 6.87
N PHE A 226 -6.68 18.24 6.95
CA PHE A 226 -7.63 18.23 8.06
C PHE A 226 -7.02 17.57 9.28
N LEU A 227 -6.28 16.46 9.09
CA LEU A 227 -5.40 15.92 10.12
C LEU A 227 -4.50 17.06 10.60
N ILE A 228 -3.79 17.76 9.71
CA ILE A 228 -2.86 18.86 10.10
C ILE A 228 -3.52 20.01 10.89
N ILE A 229 -4.83 20.29 10.82
CA ILE A 229 -5.40 21.56 11.38
C ILE A 229 -6.46 21.39 12.49
N ARG A 230 -7.17 20.27 12.62
CA ARG A 230 -8.18 20.11 13.69
C ARG A 230 -7.71 19.20 14.83
N PRO A 231 -7.32 19.82 15.96
CA PRO A 231 -7.89 19.38 17.24
C PRO A 231 -8.38 20.56 18.11
N TYR A 232 -8.81 21.68 17.51
CA TYR A 232 -9.39 22.82 18.25
C TYR A 232 -10.92 22.75 18.44
N MET A 233 -11.53 21.57 18.36
CA MET A 233 -12.89 21.31 18.86
C MET A 233 -12.93 19.98 19.59
#